data_AF-G4ZZL8-F1
#
_entry.id   AF-G4ZZL8-F1
#
_cell.length_a   1.000
_cell.length_b   1.000
_cell.length_c   1.000
_cell.angle_alpha   90.00
_cell.angle_beta   90.00
_cell.angle_gamma   90.00
#
_symmetry.space_group_name_H-M   'P 1'
#
loop_
_entity.id
_entity.type
_entity.pdbx_description
1 polymer ?
#
loop_
_entity_poly.entity_id
_entity_poly.type
_entity_poly.pdbx_seq_one_letter_code
_entity_poly.pdbx_strand_id
1 'polypeptide(L)'
;MLTPFPESEAIANRRKRVYNRLHSRTRIAVECAFGRLKNRFRILLGKLEQKTPKRIGKVIQSCVVLHNMLLAVQDGYVVLDTDPLRPEAHHRDENGGLVVSEQPFSHLLGVAIRNDLADIFVP
;
A
#
# COMPACT_ATOMS: atom_id res chain seq x y z
N MET A 1 8.68 -0.23 5.36
CA MET A 1 7.81 0.70 4.57
C MET A 1 8.30 2.13 4.80
N LEU A 2 7.96 3.14 4.00
CA LEU A 2 8.30 4.51 4.39
C LEU A 2 7.59 4.85 5.72
N THR A 3 8.31 5.43 6.67
CA THR A 3 7.80 5.64 8.03
C THR A 3 7.27 7.08 8.16
N PRO A 4 6.07 7.30 8.74
CA PRO A 4 5.65 8.64 9.12
C PRO A 4 6.52 9.22 10.24
N PHE A 5 6.51 10.54 10.43
CA PHE A 5 7.00 11.15 11.67
C PHE A 5 6.01 10.88 12.81
N PRO A 6 6.47 10.73 14.07
CA PRO A 6 5.59 10.70 15.23
C PRO A 6 4.66 11.92 15.26
N GLU A 7 3.40 11.74 15.67
CA GLU A 7 2.41 12.82 15.65
C GLU A 7 2.81 13.99 16.53
N SER A 8 3.41 13.74 17.69
CA SER A 8 3.94 14.76 18.60
C SER A 8 4.94 15.70 17.89
N GLU A 9 5.83 15.15 17.06
CA GLU A 9 6.80 15.93 16.29
C GLU A 9 6.16 16.66 15.10
N ALA A 10 5.15 16.05 14.47
CA ALA A 10 4.43 16.63 13.34
C ALA A 10 3.54 17.81 13.75
N ILE A 11 2.98 17.79 14.96
CA ILE A 11 2.20 18.92 15.49
C ILE A 11 3.08 20.18 15.58
N ALA A 12 4.28 20.04 16.15
CA ALA A 12 5.20 21.15 16.35
C ALA A 12 5.90 21.62 15.06
N ASN A 13 6.02 20.77 14.04
CA ASN A 13 6.82 21.08 12.85
C ASN A 13 6.01 20.97 11.55
N ARG A 14 5.83 22.10 10.84
CA ARG A 14 5.10 22.19 9.57
C ARG A 14 5.63 21.23 8.51
N ARG A 15 6.96 21.09 8.38
CA ARG A 15 7.61 20.21 7.40
C ARG A 15 7.19 18.75 7.60
N LYS A 16 7.29 18.28 8.84
CA LYS A 16 6.90 16.92 9.25
C LYS A 16 5.40 16.67 9.05
N ARG A 17 4.56 17.66 9.37
CA ARG A 17 3.10 17.58 9.13
C ARG A 17 2.74 17.45 7.66
N VAL A 18 3.37 18.25 6.80
CA VAL A 18 3.15 18.20 5.35
C VAL A 18 3.57 16.84 4.81
N TYR A 19 4.74 16.34 5.20
CA TYR A 19 5.17 14.99 4.84
C TYR A 19 4.15 13.93 5.25
N ASN A 20 3.71 13.89 6.53
CA ASN A 20 2.76 12.89 7.01
C ASN A 20 1.44 12.91 6.23
N ARG A 21 0.92 14.11 5.92
CA ARG A 21 -0.29 14.28 5.12
C ARG A 21 -0.11 13.72 3.70
N LEU A 22 1.00 14.05 3.02
CA LEU A 22 1.29 13.56 1.67
C LEU A 22 1.52 12.05 1.66
N HIS A 23 2.32 11.55 2.60
CA HIS A 23 2.58 10.13 2.78
C HIS A 23 1.27 9.34 2.96
N SER A 24 0.39 9.80 3.86
CA SER A 24 -0.92 9.18 4.09
C SER A 24 -1.80 9.20 2.82
N ARG A 25 -1.91 10.35 2.14
CA ARG A 25 -2.68 10.45 0.88
C ARG A 25 -2.18 9.51 -0.21
N THR A 26 -0.86 9.42 -0.38
CA THR A 26 -0.25 8.50 -1.35
C THR A 26 -0.51 7.04 -0.96
N ARG A 27 -0.37 6.70 0.32
CA ARG A 27 -0.65 5.35 0.83
C ARG A 27 -2.10 4.95 0.56
N ILE A 28 -3.06 5.84 0.84
CA ILE A 28 -4.49 5.59 0.58
C ILE A 28 -4.71 5.28 -0.91
N ALA A 29 -4.16 6.09 -1.82
CA ALA A 29 -4.31 5.85 -3.26
C ALA A 29 -3.75 4.48 -3.69
N VAL A 30 -2.56 4.12 -3.17
CA VAL A 30 -1.92 2.83 -3.43
C VAL A 30 -2.74 1.67 -2.86
N GLU A 31 -3.17 1.76 -1.60
CA GLU A 31 -3.99 0.74 -0.93
C GLU A 31 -5.32 0.54 -1.65
N CYS A 32 -5.98 1.61 -2.09
CA CYS A 32 -7.21 1.54 -2.89
C CYS A 32 -6.96 0.84 -4.24
N ALA A 33 -5.87 1.17 -4.94
CA ALA A 33 -5.53 0.53 -6.22
C ALA A 33 -5.30 -0.99 -6.04
N PHE A 34 -4.52 -1.39 -5.04
CA PHE A 34 -4.30 -2.80 -4.72
C PHE A 34 -5.57 -3.50 -4.22
N GLY A 35 -6.44 -2.80 -3.49
CA GLY A 35 -7.76 -3.30 -3.09
C GLY A 35 -8.62 -3.64 -4.30
N ARG A 36 -8.73 -2.71 -5.27
CA ARG A 36 -9.45 -2.92 -6.53
C ARG A 36 -8.84 -4.07 -7.34
N LEU A 37 -7.51 -4.12 -7.45
CA LEU A 37 -6.80 -5.17 -8.16
C LEU A 37 -7.12 -6.55 -7.58
N LYS A 38 -7.00 -6.72 -6.26
CA LYS A 38 -7.22 -8.02 -5.58
C LYS A 38 -8.68 -8.45 -5.59
N ASN A 39 -9.61 -7.50 -5.39
CA ASN A 39 -11.05 -7.81 -5.47
C ASN A 39 -11.43 -8.30 -6.86
N ARG A 40 -10.89 -7.65 -7.90
CA ARG A 40 -11.14 -8.05 -9.29
C ARG A 40 -10.47 -9.37 -9.65
N PHE A 41 -9.19 -9.52 -9.32
CA PHE A 41 -8.41 -10.73 -9.57
C PHE A 41 -8.28 -11.54 -8.29
N ARG A 42 -9.35 -12.21 -7.89
CA ARG A 42 -9.42 -13.00 -6.64
C ARG A 42 -8.33 -14.05 -6.49
N ILE A 43 -7.72 -14.48 -7.59
CA ILE A 43 -6.52 -15.34 -7.58
C ILE A 43 -5.37 -14.76 -6.77
N LEU A 44 -5.29 -13.43 -6.62
CA LEU A 44 -4.29 -12.73 -5.83
C LEU A 44 -4.60 -12.68 -4.32
N LEU A 45 -5.81 -13.07 -3.90
CA LEU A 45 -6.20 -13.14 -2.48
C LEU A 45 -5.72 -14.44 -1.83
N GLY A 46 -5.56 -15.51 -2.62
CA GLY A 46 -5.09 -16.81 -2.16
C GLY A 46 -3.61 -17.04 -2.39
N LYS A 47 -3.13 -18.22 -1.98
CA LYS A 47 -1.80 -18.69 -2.36
C LYS A 47 -1.78 -18.99 -3.86
N LEU A 48 -0.78 -18.46 -4.56
CA LEU A 48 -0.57 -18.74 -5.97
C LEU A 48 0.12 -20.10 -6.10
N GLU A 49 -0.65 -21.11 -6.52
CA GLU A 49 -0.18 -22.48 -6.75
C GLU A 49 0.67 -22.58 -8.02
N GLN A 50 1.85 -21.95 -8.00
CA GLN A 50 2.81 -21.96 -9.10
C GLN A 50 4.13 -22.57 -8.66
N LYS A 51 4.69 -23.43 -9.52
CA LYS A 51 5.91 -24.21 -9.21
C LYS A 51 7.17 -23.37 -9.01
N THR A 52 7.19 -22.11 -9.46
CA THR A 52 8.38 -21.25 -9.36
C THR A 52 8.04 -19.79 -9.10
N PRO A 53 8.90 -19.04 -8.39
CA PRO A 53 8.73 -17.60 -8.16
C PRO A 53 8.60 -16.80 -9.47
N LYS A 54 9.31 -17.22 -10.52
CA LYS A 54 9.22 -16.60 -11.85
C LYS A 54 7.80 -16.69 -12.44
N ARG A 55 7.11 -17.82 -12.24
CA ARG A 55 5.72 -17.98 -12.70
C ARG A 55 4.76 -17.17 -11.85
N ILE A 56 4.95 -17.13 -10.53
CA ILE A 56 4.21 -16.26 -9.61
C ILE A 56 4.31 -14.80 -10.08
N GLY A 57 5.52 -14.32 -10.35
CA GLY A 57 5.75 -12.96 -10.84
C GLY A 57 5.04 -12.68 -12.17
N LYS A 58 5.04 -13.63 -13.11
CA LYS A 58 4.29 -13.51 -14.37
C LYS A 58 2.79 -13.41 -14.14
N VAL A 59 2.21 -14.22 -13.24
CA VAL A 59 0.77 -14.14 -12.92
C VAL A 59 0.42 -12.75 -12.37
N ILE A 60 1.21 -12.27 -11.39
CA ILE A 60 1.01 -10.94 -10.79
C ILE A 60 1.12 -9.84 -11.87
N GLN A 61 2.17 -9.90 -12.70
CA GLN A 61 2.38 -8.93 -13.78
C GLN A 61 1.22 -8.91 -14.77
N SER A 62 0.75 -10.08 -15.20
CA SER A 62 -0.40 -10.20 -16.10
C SER A 62 -1.66 -9.58 -15.50
N CYS A 63 -1.93 -9.79 -14.19
CA CYS A 63 -3.05 -9.15 -13.51
C CYS A 63 -2.95 -7.62 -13.52
N VAL A 64 -1.75 -7.06 -13.29
CA VAL A 64 -1.53 -5.61 -13.32
C VAL A 64 -1.71 -5.03 -14.73
N VAL A 65 -1.15 -5.70 -15.75
CA VAL A 65 -1.32 -5.27 -17.16
C VAL A 65 -2.80 -5.29 -17.55
N LEU A 66 -3.48 -6.39 -17.24
CA LEU A 66 -4.91 -6.54 -17.56
C LEU A 66 -5.77 -5.53 -16.78
N HIS A 67 -5.42 -5.23 -15.53
CA HIS A 67 -6.07 -4.17 -14.76
C HIS A 67 -6.00 -2.82 -15.46
N ASN A 68 -4.80 -2.44 -15.93
CA ASN A 68 -4.59 -1.16 -16.60
C ASN A 68 -5.35 -1.10 -17.94
N MET A 69 -5.38 -2.20 -18.69
CA MET A 69 -6.18 -2.29 -19.92
C MET A 69 -7.67 -2.11 -19.64
N LEU A 70 -8.19 -2.74 -18.59
CA LEU A 70 -9.60 -2.64 -18.19
C LEU A 70 -9.97 -1.23 -17.70
N LEU A 71 -9.06 -0.56 -17.00
CA LEU A 71 -9.22 0.86 -16.67
C LEU A 71 -9.27 1.75 -17.91
N ALA A 72 -8.43 1.47 -18.92
CA ALA A 72 -8.38 2.26 -20.15
C ALA A 72 -9.68 2.17 -20.95
N VAL A 73 -10.33 1.01 -20.97
CA VAL A 73 -11.64 0.83 -21.62
C VAL A 73 -12.83 1.21 -20.73
N GLN A 74 -12.56 1.82 -19.56
CA GLN A 74 -13.59 2.22 -18.58
C GLN A 74 -14.52 1.08 -18.17
N ASP A 75 -13.96 -0.13 -18.02
CA ASP A 75 -14.74 -1.27 -17.58
C ASP A 75 -15.26 -1.03 -16.15
N GLY A 76 -16.59 -0.96 -16.04
CA GLY A 76 -17.35 -0.65 -14.84
C GLY A 76 -17.36 -1.79 -13.82
N TYR A 77 -16.19 -2.15 -13.30
CA TYR A 77 -16.10 -3.15 -12.23
C TYR A 77 -16.51 -2.56 -10.89
N VAL A 78 -17.68 -3.00 -10.42
CA VAL A 78 -18.17 -2.71 -9.07
C VAL A 78 -17.37 -3.52 -8.07
N VAL A 79 -16.68 -2.82 -7.18
CA VAL A 79 -16.03 -3.45 -6.03
C VAL A 79 -17.12 -3.85 -5.06
N LEU A 80 -17.36 -5.15 -4.90
CA LEU A 80 -18.24 -5.66 -3.85
C LEU A 80 -17.53 -5.44 -2.50
N ASP A 81 -18.21 -4.80 -1.56
CA ASP A 81 -17.66 -4.46 -0.23
C ASP A 81 -17.34 -5.72 0.61
N THR A 82 -17.93 -6.85 0.24
CA THR A 82 -17.72 -8.15 0.85
C THR A 82 -16.64 -8.92 0.10
N ASP A 83 -15.49 -9.08 0.74
CA ASP A 83 -14.52 -10.10 0.35
C ASP A 83 -14.80 -11.37 1.18
N PRO A 84 -15.40 -12.43 0.61
CA PRO A 84 -15.64 -13.70 1.27
C PRO A 84 -14.41 -14.38 1.89
N LEU A 85 -13.20 -13.93 1.50
CA LEU A 85 -11.93 -14.47 1.98
C LEU A 85 -11.19 -13.50 2.90
N ARG A 86 -11.76 -12.31 3.20
CA ARG A 86 -11.20 -11.47 4.27
C ARG A 86 -11.36 -12.24 5.57
N PRO A 87 -10.26 -12.56 6.27
CA PRO A 87 -10.36 -12.91 7.68
C PRO A 87 -11.13 -11.78 8.37
N GLU A 88 -12.08 -12.15 9.23
CA GLU A 88 -12.83 -11.23 10.09
C GLU A 88 -11.88 -10.16 10.62
N ALA A 89 -12.32 -8.91 10.49
CA ALA A 89 -11.52 -7.70 10.58
C ALA A 89 -10.31 -7.82 11.52
N HIS A 90 -9.11 -7.58 10.98
CA HIS A 90 -7.97 -7.20 11.82
C HIS A 90 -8.45 -6.07 12.73
N HIS A 91 -8.56 -6.36 14.03
CA HIS A 91 -8.74 -5.35 15.06
C HIS A 91 -7.69 -4.28 14.77
N ARG A 92 -8.15 -3.09 14.37
CA ARG A 92 -7.22 -1.96 14.28
C ARG A 92 -6.78 -1.72 15.71
N ASP A 93 -5.51 -1.95 15.98
CA ASP A 93 -4.87 -1.38 17.15
C ASP A 93 -5.05 0.14 17.06
N GLU A 94 -4.98 0.82 18.20
CA GLU A 94 -5.21 2.28 18.34
C GLU A 94 -4.29 3.14 17.43
N ASN A 95 -3.29 2.50 16.81
CA ASN A 95 -2.29 3.10 15.94
C ASN A 95 -2.43 2.74 14.43
N GLY A 96 -3.44 1.96 14.01
CA GLY A 96 -3.77 1.75 12.59
C GLY A 96 -2.70 1.09 11.70
N GLY A 97 -1.80 0.28 12.27
CA GLY A 97 -0.71 -0.39 11.55
C GLY A 97 -1.01 -1.84 11.14
N LEU A 98 -0.47 -2.27 9.98
CA LEU A 98 -0.37 -3.69 9.61
C LEU A 98 0.86 -4.27 10.32
N VAL A 99 0.70 -5.33 11.14
CA VAL A 99 1.85 -6.06 11.72
C VAL A 99 2.50 -6.88 10.61
N VAL A 100 3.38 -6.24 9.85
CA VAL A 100 4.35 -6.90 8.99
C VAL A 100 5.65 -6.95 9.77
N SER A 101 6.23 -8.14 9.91
CA SER A 101 7.60 -8.29 10.41
C SER A 101 8.54 -7.53 9.48
N GLU A 102 8.89 -6.29 9.84
CA GLU A 102 9.84 -5.49 9.07
C GLU A 102 11.22 -6.16 9.18
N GLN A 103 11.73 -6.61 8.04
CA GLN A 103 13.11 -7.10 7.97
C GLN A 103 14.08 -5.96 8.34
N PRO A 104 15.12 -6.22 9.16
CA PRO A 104 15.95 -5.19 9.81
C PRO A 104 16.80 -4.33 8.85
N PHE A 105 16.81 -4.62 7.54
CA PHE A 105 17.59 -3.89 6.55
C PHE A 105 17.02 -2.49 6.18
N SER A 106 15.79 -2.13 6.58
CA SER A 106 15.05 -0.99 5.95
C SER A 106 14.75 0.24 6.82
N HIS A 107 14.90 0.20 8.15
CA HIS A 107 14.41 1.29 9.01
C HIS A 107 15.20 2.60 8.83
N LEU A 108 16.54 2.52 8.88
CA LEU A 108 17.42 3.69 8.74
C LEU A 108 17.31 4.34 7.35
N LEU A 109 17.26 3.51 6.29
CA LEU A 109 17.06 4.00 4.92
C LEU A 109 15.69 4.66 4.76
N GLY A 110 14.63 4.06 5.32
CA GLY A 110 13.30 4.63 5.31
C GLY A 110 13.23 5.98 6.03
N VAL A 111 13.96 6.14 7.14
CA VAL A 111 14.10 7.39 7.87
C VAL A 111 14.86 8.45 7.08
N ALA A 112 15.95 8.06 6.39
CA ALA A 112 16.72 8.96 5.54
C ALA A 112 15.86 9.49 4.37
N ILE A 113 15.22 8.59 3.61
CA ILE A 113 14.35 8.97 2.49
C ILE A 113 13.19 9.85 2.97
N ARG A 114 12.58 9.50 4.12
CA ARG A 114 11.54 10.33 4.74
C ARG A 114 12.03 11.76 5.00
N ASN A 115 13.23 11.91 5.58
CA ASN A 115 13.79 13.22 5.91
C ASN A 115 14.07 14.03 4.63
N ASP A 116 14.66 13.41 3.61
CA ASP A 116 14.94 14.05 2.31
C ASP A 116 13.65 14.52 1.63
N LEU A 117 12.63 13.66 1.59
CA LEU A 117 11.31 14.00 1.05
C LEU A 117 10.65 15.15 1.82
N ALA A 118 10.79 15.14 3.15
CA ALA A 118 10.25 16.20 3.98
C ALA A 118 10.92 17.55 3.67
N ASP A 119 12.22 17.58 3.36
CA ASP A 119 12.91 18.79 2.92
C ASP A 119 12.47 19.27 1.53
N ILE A 120 12.20 18.35 0.60
CA ILE A 120 11.70 18.70 -0.75
C ILE A 120 10.30 19.33 -0.70
N PHE A 121 9.41 18.83 0.16
CA PHE A 121 8.01 19.27 0.17
C PHE A 121 7.77 20.64 0.81
N VAL A 122 8.74 21.16 1.53
CA VAL A 122 8.68 22.50 2.14
C VAL A 122 10.05 23.16 1.96
N PRO A 123 10.28 23.86 0.83
CA PRO A 123 11.50 24.64 0.63
C PRO A 123 11.57 25.84 1.59
#